data_AF-A0A7S1ZD55-F1
#
_entry.id   AF-A0A7S1ZD55-F1
#
_cell.length_a   1.000
_cell.length_b   1.000
_cell.length_c   1.000
_cell.angle_alpha   90.00
_cell.angle_beta   90.00
_cell.angle_gamma   90.00
#
_symmetry.space_group_name_H-M   'P 1'
#
loop_
_entity.id
_entity.type
_entity.pdbx_description
1 polymer ?
#
loop_
_entity_poly.entity_id
_entity_poly.type
_entity_poly.pdbx_seq_one_letter_code
_entity_poly.pdbx_strand_id
1 'polypeptide(L)'
;HCMDIQSLPEREDLRNLSVYCNPNHPMGYNQKLKLKSLSETKEGALYGDYIVREKRNWSDVFFDFDSVRYDETEKTEEGKQEGVNTQSSSLLLTLDRLLMLVPPIVPRHFSIASAPSMSLLQGNSCVNDNDDITPNISLGNNDPTSSSTTFEIELCVALVQGKTPLGRSYQGLCSGYLSQLLS
;
A
#
# COMPACT_ATOMS: atom_id res chain seq x y z
N HIS A 1 -2.47 -8.64 1.46
CA HIS A 1 -2.83 -7.21 1.35
C HIS A 1 -2.88 -6.54 2.72
N CYS A 2 -1.81 -6.60 3.52
CA CYS A 2 -1.82 -6.04 4.88
C CYS A 2 -0.78 -4.94 5.11
N MET A 3 0.29 -4.89 4.30
CA MET A 3 1.37 -3.91 4.44
C MET A 3 1.48 -2.99 3.23
N ASP A 4 1.83 -1.73 3.45
CA ASP A 4 2.07 -0.72 2.43
C ASP A 4 3.57 -0.64 2.09
N ILE A 5 4.05 -1.57 1.26
CA ILE A 5 5.46 -1.57 0.81
C ILE A 5 5.82 -0.40 -0.11
N GLN A 6 4.82 0.35 -0.60
CA GLN A 6 5.05 1.51 -1.46
C GLN A 6 5.14 2.81 -0.66
N SER A 7 4.85 2.79 0.64
CA SER A 7 5.05 3.95 1.50
C SER A 7 6.54 4.26 1.64
N LEU A 8 6.84 5.54 1.93
CA LEU A 8 8.19 5.96 2.28
C LEU A 8 8.46 5.57 3.74
N PRO A 9 9.58 4.90 4.05
CA PRO A 9 9.95 4.60 5.42
C PRO A 9 10.29 5.88 6.18
N GLU A 10 9.82 5.99 7.42
CA GLU A 10 10.15 7.11 8.30
C GLU A 10 11.55 6.94 8.92
N ARG A 11 12.07 8.01 9.55
CA ARG A 11 13.40 7.97 10.17
C ARG A 11 13.50 6.92 11.27
N GLU A 12 12.45 6.78 12.08
CA GLU A 12 12.41 5.78 13.15
C GLU A 12 12.43 4.35 12.59
N ASP A 13 11.74 4.13 11.49
CA ASP A 13 11.73 2.85 10.78
C ASP A 13 13.14 2.46 10.30
N LEU A 14 13.88 3.39 9.71
CA LEU A 14 15.27 3.16 9.27
C LEU A 14 16.21 2.87 10.45
N ARG A 15 15.99 3.53 11.60
CA ARG A 15 16.72 3.26 12.84
C ARG A 15 16.47 1.83 13.30
N ASN A 16 15.21 1.41 13.32
CA ASN A 16 14.80 0.07 13.72
C ASN A 16 15.33 -0.99 12.76
N LEU A 17 15.32 -0.71 11.45
CA LEU A 17 15.87 -1.60 10.42
C LEU A 17 17.38 -1.82 10.59
N SER A 18 18.13 -0.79 11.00
CA SER A 18 19.60 -0.86 11.13
C SER A 18 20.11 -1.96 12.07
N VAL A 19 19.27 -2.44 12.99
CA VAL A 19 19.62 -3.48 13.95
C VAL A 19 19.72 -4.86 13.27
N TYR A 20 18.97 -5.06 12.19
CA TYR A 20 18.91 -6.33 11.44
C TYR A 20 20.01 -6.48 10.39
N CYS A 21 20.82 -5.44 10.14
CA CYS A 21 21.97 -5.56 9.23
C CYS A 21 22.97 -6.59 9.76
N ASN A 22 23.17 -7.66 9.00
CA ASN A 22 24.09 -8.74 9.36
C ASN A 22 25.56 -8.28 9.18
N PRO A 23 26.40 -8.30 10.24
CA PRO A 23 27.80 -7.89 10.15
C PRO A 23 28.64 -8.80 9.24
N ASN A 24 28.19 -10.03 8.98
CA ASN A 24 28.91 -11.00 8.15
C ASN A 24 28.70 -10.76 6.65
N HIS A 25 27.75 -9.89 6.28
CA HIS A 25 27.63 -9.38 4.92
C HIS A 25 28.79 -8.43 4.61
N PRO A 26 29.43 -8.48 3.41
CA PRO A 26 30.55 -7.62 3.05
C PRO A 26 30.30 -6.12 3.24
N MET A 27 29.04 -5.69 3.07
CA MET A 27 28.61 -4.30 3.25
C MET A 27 27.79 -4.07 4.52
N GLY A 28 27.62 -5.07 5.39
CA GLY A 28 26.70 -5.03 6.52
C GLY A 28 26.99 -3.90 7.51
N TYR A 29 28.27 -3.69 7.86
CA TYR A 29 28.66 -2.60 8.74
C TYR A 29 28.38 -1.22 8.13
N ASN A 30 28.72 -1.03 6.85
CA ASN A 30 28.49 0.23 6.13
C ASN A 30 27.00 0.52 5.96
N GLN A 31 26.21 -0.50 5.62
CA GLN A 31 24.76 -0.42 5.49
C GLN A 31 24.09 -0.06 6.82
N LYS A 32 24.51 -0.68 7.93
CA LYS A 32 24.06 -0.35 9.28
C LYS A 32 24.34 1.10 9.65
N LEU A 33 25.55 1.58 9.39
CA LEU A 33 25.91 2.98 9.66
C LEU A 33 25.09 3.94 8.80
N LYS A 34 24.94 3.65 7.50
CA LYS A 34 24.14 4.49 6.60
C LYS A 34 22.66 4.56 7.02
N LEU A 35 22.05 3.45 7.45
CA LEU A 35 20.68 3.46 7.99
C LEU A 35 20.57 4.28 9.27
N LYS A 36 21.56 4.19 10.18
CA LYS A 36 21.62 5.04 11.37
C LYS A 36 21.74 6.52 11.01
N SER A 37 22.67 6.86 10.14
CA SER A 37 22.84 8.20 9.56
C SER A 37 21.53 8.76 8.99
N LEU A 38 20.82 7.99 8.16
CA LEU A 38 19.51 8.36 7.62
C LEU A 38 18.43 8.60 8.68
N SER A 39 18.54 7.96 9.85
CA SER A 39 17.61 8.15 10.96
C SER A 39 17.91 9.39 11.82
N GLU A 40 19.13 9.92 11.75
CA GLU A 40 19.56 11.03 12.59
C GLU A 40 19.06 12.38 12.07
N THR A 41 18.75 13.28 12.99
CA THR A 41 18.33 14.65 12.64
C THR A 41 19.48 15.49 12.10
N LYS A 42 20.71 15.23 12.55
CA LYS A 42 21.93 15.93 12.12
C LYS A 42 22.20 15.76 10.63
N GLU A 43 21.91 14.58 10.09
CA GLU A 43 22.05 14.26 8.67
C GLU A 43 20.70 14.34 7.94
N GLY A 44 19.83 15.27 8.36
CA GLY A 44 18.48 15.38 7.82
C GLY A 44 18.41 15.60 6.30
N ALA A 45 19.44 16.23 5.72
CA ALA A 45 19.58 16.39 4.28
C ALA A 45 19.79 15.05 3.56
N LEU A 46 20.53 14.11 4.16
CA LEU A 46 20.74 12.79 3.58
C LEU A 46 19.42 12.01 3.48
N TYR A 47 18.59 12.06 4.52
CA TYR A 47 17.24 11.47 4.50
C TYR A 47 16.34 12.14 3.46
N GLY A 48 16.34 13.47 3.41
CA GLY A 48 15.54 14.24 2.46
C GLY A 48 15.90 13.89 1.01
N ASP A 49 17.20 13.80 0.71
CA ASP A 49 17.69 13.49 -0.62
C ASP A 49 17.45 12.02 -0.99
N TYR A 50 17.78 11.09 -0.10
CA TYR A 50 17.73 9.67 -0.39
C TYR A 50 16.30 9.10 -0.37
N ILE A 51 15.49 9.43 0.64
CA ILE A 51 14.12 8.89 0.78
C ILE A 51 13.09 9.80 0.13
N VAL A 52 13.02 11.07 0.54
CA VAL A 52 11.89 11.94 0.20
C VAL A 52 11.94 12.39 -1.26
N ARG A 53 13.10 12.90 -1.70
CA ARG A 53 13.29 13.42 -3.06
C ARG A 53 13.27 12.31 -4.10
N GLU A 54 13.93 11.19 -3.82
CA GLU A 54 13.91 10.00 -4.70
C GLU A 54 12.74 9.06 -4.48
N LYS A 55 11.79 9.43 -3.61
CA LYS A 55 10.56 8.67 -3.31
C LYS A 55 10.81 7.21 -2.89
N ARG A 56 11.98 6.87 -2.36
CA ARG A 56 12.36 5.48 -2.09
C ARG A 56 11.41 4.85 -1.08
N ASN A 57 10.73 3.80 -1.52
CA ASN A 57 9.78 3.04 -0.72
C ASN A 57 10.50 1.90 0.02
N TRP A 58 9.73 1.13 0.80
CA TRP A 58 10.25 -0.02 1.52
C TRP A 58 10.94 -1.06 0.64
N SER A 59 10.40 -1.33 -0.56
CA SER A 59 11.03 -2.27 -1.51
C SER A 59 12.40 -1.77 -1.98
N ASP A 60 12.54 -0.48 -2.29
CA ASP A 60 13.83 0.10 -2.69
C ASP A 60 14.84 0.03 -1.55
N VAL A 61 14.40 0.28 -0.31
CA VAL A 61 15.27 0.20 0.87
C VAL A 61 15.71 -1.24 1.11
N PHE A 62 14.81 -2.22 1.06
CA PHE A 62 15.22 -3.63 1.22
C PHE A 62 16.17 -4.09 0.11
N PHE A 63 16.04 -3.54 -1.09
CA PHE A 63 16.96 -3.81 -2.20
C PHE A 63 18.35 -3.19 -1.96
N ASP A 64 18.41 -1.92 -1.58
CA ASP A 64 19.68 -1.21 -1.35
C ASP A 64 20.43 -1.70 -0.09
N PHE A 65 19.71 -2.26 0.88
CA PHE A 65 20.23 -2.72 2.18
C PHE A 65 20.07 -4.24 2.35
N ASP A 66 20.52 -5.00 1.35
CA ASP A 66 20.45 -6.47 1.28
C ASP A 66 21.04 -7.23 2.49
N SER A 67 21.93 -6.63 3.28
CA SER A 67 22.47 -7.23 4.51
C SER A 67 21.40 -7.56 5.56
N VAL A 68 20.19 -6.99 5.47
CA VAL A 68 19.09 -7.27 6.41
C VAL A 68 18.49 -8.66 6.23
N ARG A 69 18.67 -9.28 5.05
CA ARG A 69 18.20 -10.64 4.74
C ARG A 69 19.34 -11.65 4.63
N TYR A 70 20.58 -11.23 4.88
CA TYR A 70 21.75 -12.06 4.64
C TYR A 70 21.77 -13.26 5.61
N ASP A 71 21.64 -14.45 5.04
CA ASP A 71 21.80 -15.73 5.71
C ASP A 71 23.11 -16.38 5.25
N GLU A 72 23.92 -16.85 6.20
CA GLU A 72 25.20 -17.49 5.92
C GLU A 72 25.04 -18.88 5.31
N THR A 73 23.86 -19.49 5.44
CA THR A 73 23.59 -20.83 4.94
C THR A 73 23.75 -20.96 3.42
N GLU A 74 23.52 -19.88 2.66
CA GLU A 74 23.64 -19.88 1.18
C GLU A 74 25.08 -20.02 0.66
N LYS A 75 26.11 -19.89 1.51
CA LYS A 75 27.52 -20.05 1.09
C LYS A 75 28.08 -21.48 1.21
N THR A 76 27.28 -22.44 1.67
CA THR A 76 27.81 -23.76 2.06
C THR A 76 27.83 -24.81 0.94
N GLU A 77 27.35 -24.50 -0.27
CA GLU A 77 27.41 -25.47 -1.39
C GLU A 77 28.79 -25.56 -2.07
N GLU A 78 29.72 -24.65 -1.79
CA GLU A 78 31.09 -24.72 -2.33
C GLU A 78 32.16 -24.68 -1.22
N GLY A 79 32.16 -25.71 -0.39
CA GLY A 79 33.40 -26.24 0.18
C GLY A 79 33.84 -25.75 1.56
N LYS A 80 34.00 -26.74 2.43
CA LYS A 80 34.78 -26.83 3.69
C LYS A 80 34.08 -26.47 5.00
N GLN A 81 34.15 -27.47 5.87
CA GLN A 81 33.72 -27.51 7.25
C GLN A 81 34.60 -26.66 8.19
N GLU A 82 34.07 -26.51 9.40
CA GLU A 82 34.73 -26.26 10.69
C GLU A 82 34.95 -24.80 11.13
N GLY A 83 34.01 -24.35 11.97
CA GLY A 83 34.34 -24.01 13.34
C GLY A 83 34.82 -22.58 13.59
N VAL A 84 33.89 -21.63 13.70
CA VAL A 84 34.11 -20.42 14.50
C VAL A 84 32.83 -20.04 15.24
N ASN A 85 32.83 -20.27 16.56
CA ASN A 85 31.92 -19.62 17.50
C ASN A 85 32.21 -18.11 17.51
N THR A 86 31.59 -17.35 16.61
CA THR A 86 31.49 -15.90 16.80
C THR A 86 30.06 -15.61 17.23
N GLN A 87 29.89 -15.32 18.51
CA GLN A 87 28.65 -14.80 19.09
C GLN A 87 28.37 -13.38 18.53
N SER A 88 28.06 -13.26 17.24
CA SER A 88 27.31 -12.14 16.72
C SER A 88 25.91 -12.66 16.43
N SER A 89 25.06 -12.65 17.45
CA SER A 89 23.62 -12.83 17.29
C SER A 89 23.08 -11.65 16.48
N SER A 90 23.26 -11.67 15.15
CA SER A 90 22.52 -10.78 14.27
C SER A 90 21.03 -11.13 14.43
N LEU A 91 20.21 -10.12 14.69
CA LEU A 91 18.78 -10.33 14.76
C LEU A 91 18.30 -10.61 13.34
N LEU A 92 17.69 -11.78 13.14
CA LEU A 92 17.06 -12.13 11.88
C LEU A 92 15.78 -11.30 11.72
N LEU A 93 15.60 -10.66 10.55
CA LEU A 93 14.37 -9.96 10.21
C LEU A 93 13.29 -10.99 9.86
N THR A 94 12.56 -11.44 10.89
CA THR A 94 11.43 -12.37 10.69
C THR A 94 10.22 -11.65 10.09
N LEU A 95 9.28 -12.41 9.54
CA LEU A 95 8.02 -11.87 9.00
C LEU A 95 7.26 -11.04 10.05
N ASP A 96 7.19 -11.50 11.30
CA ASP A 96 6.51 -10.76 12.37
C ASP A 96 7.17 -9.41 12.63
N ARG A 97 8.51 -9.36 12.63
CA ARG A 97 9.26 -8.11 12.79
C ARG A 97 9.07 -7.18 11.60
N LEU A 98 9.00 -7.73 10.39
CA LEU A 98 8.69 -6.98 9.18
C LEU A 98 7.28 -6.37 9.25
N LEU A 99 6.29 -7.13 9.70
CA LEU A 99 4.91 -6.65 9.84
C LEU A 99 4.75 -5.60 10.95
N MET A 100 5.62 -5.62 11.96
CA MET A 100 5.69 -4.54 12.96
C MET A 100 6.36 -3.27 12.45
N LEU A 101 7.21 -3.39 11.41
CA LEU A 101 8.03 -2.30 10.90
C LEU A 101 7.34 -1.57 9.74
N VAL A 102 6.71 -2.30 8.82
CA VAL A 102 6.07 -1.72 7.63
C VAL A 102 4.65 -1.28 7.98
N PRO A 103 4.24 -0.04 7.63
CA PRO A 103 2.90 0.42 7.93
C PRO A 103 1.83 -0.42 7.24
N PRO A 104 0.63 -0.54 7.84
CA PRO A 104 -0.45 -1.27 7.23
C PRO A 104 -1.01 -0.54 5.99
N ILE A 105 -1.59 -1.30 5.07
CA ILE A 105 -2.29 -0.70 3.92
C ILE A 105 -3.58 -0.01 4.41
N VAL A 106 -3.73 1.29 4.09
CA VAL A 106 -4.89 2.08 4.50
C VAL A 106 -5.94 2.21 3.38
N PRO A 107 -7.25 2.33 3.70
CA PRO A 107 -8.25 2.68 2.70
C PRO A 107 -7.97 4.08 2.13
N ARG A 108 -8.30 4.28 0.84
CA ARG A 108 -8.16 5.57 0.17
C ARG A 108 -9.54 6.18 0.00
N HIS A 109 -9.67 7.45 0.36
CA HIS A 109 -10.93 8.17 0.35
C HIS A 109 -11.03 9.00 -0.94
N PHE A 110 -12.21 8.97 -1.55
CA PHE A 110 -12.54 9.75 -2.74
C PHE A 110 -13.87 10.45 -2.52
N SER A 111 -14.03 11.63 -3.13
CA SER A 111 -15.32 12.28 -3.22
C SER A 111 -16.21 11.49 -4.18
N ILE A 112 -17.46 11.28 -3.77
CA ILE A 112 -18.48 10.70 -4.64
C ILE A 112 -18.78 11.72 -5.73
N ALA A 113 -18.71 11.29 -7.00
CA ALA A 113 -18.97 12.11 -8.18
C ALA A 113 -20.42 11.99 -8.69
N SER A 114 -21.21 11.11 -8.07
CA SER A 114 -22.63 10.90 -8.36
C SER A 114 -23.53 11.60 -7.33
N ALA A 115 -24.79 11.85 -7.71
CA ALA A 115 -25.83 12.30 -6.80
C ALA A 115 -26.89 11.20 -6.61
N PRO A 116 -27.54 11.09 -5.44
CA PRO A 116 -28.67 10.19 -5.28
C PRO A 116 -29.76 10.54 -6.30
N SER A 117 -30.22 9.56 -7.06
CA SER A 117 -31.31 9.77 -7.99
C SER A 117 -32.61 10.06 -7.23
N MET A 118 -33.32 11.12 -7.63
CA MET A 118 -34.61 11.50 -7.01
C MET A 118 -35.68 10.41 -7.15
N SER A 119 -35.50 9.45 -8.07
CA SER A 119 -36.37 8.28 -8.24
C SER A 119 -36.39 7.35 -7.03
N LEU A 120 -35.32 7.30 -6.22
CA LEU A 120 -35.29 6.58 -4.94
C LEU A 120 -35.98 7.36 -3.80
N LEU A 121 -36.01 8.70 -3.86
CA LEU A 121 -36.69 9.55 -2.87
C LEU A 121 -38.20 9.68 -3.13
N GLN A 122 -38.63 9.60 -4.39
CA GLN A 122 -40.04 9.67 -4.78
C GLN A 122 -40.78 8.32 -4.65
N GLY A 123 -40.07 7.26 -4.26
CA GLY A 123 -40.62 5.91 -4.11
C GLY A 123 -41.53 5.68 -2.90
N ASN A 124 -41.87 6.69 -2.09
CA ASN A 124 -42.76 6.54 -0.93
C ASN A 124 -43.50 7.85 -0.54
N SER A 125 -43.96 8.65 -1.51
CA SER A 125 -45.00 9.65 -1.22
C SER A 125 -46.38 8.97 -1.29
N CYS A 126 -46.89 8.64 -0.11
CA CYS A 126 -48.17 8.00 0.12
C CYS A 126 -49.37 8.87 -0.30
N VAL A 127 -50.30 8.22 -1.00
CA VAL A 127 -51.77 8.30 -0.91
C VAL A 127 -52.49 9.53 -1.47
N ASN A 128 -53.40 9.20 -2.39
CA ASN A 128 -54.42 10.01 -3.05
C ASN A 128 -55.34 10.76 -2.07
N ASP A 129 -55.61 12.04 -2.35
CA ASP A 129 -56.86 12.67 -1.96
C ASP A 129 -57.77 12.75 -3.18
N ASN A 130 -58.83 11.93 -3.13
CA ASN A 130 -60.13 12.04 -3.80
C ASN A 130 -60.15 12.49 -5.26
N ASP A 131 -60.28 11.53 -6.17
CA ASP A 131 -61.39 11.57 -7.12
C ASP A 131 -61.82 10.14 -7.49
N ASP A 132 -63.12 10.04 -7.68
CA ASP A 132 -63.98 8.86 -7.74
C ASP A 132 -63.65 7.90 -8.91
N ILE A 133 -64.25 6.69 -8.86
CA ILE A 133 -64.43 5.67 -9.93
C ILE A 133 -63.51 4.41 -9.89
N THR A 134 -64.03 3.41 -9.15
CA THR A 134 -63.98 1.93 -9.36
C THR A 134 -62.65 1.17 -9.57
N PRO A 135 -62.42 0.05 -8.85
CA PRO A 135 -61.30 -0.85 -9.14
C PRO A 135 -61.73 -1.85 -10.22
N ASN A 136 -61.27 -1.65 -11.46
CA ASN A 136 -61.32 -2.71 -12.46
C ASN A 136 -60.04 -3.54 -12.36
N ILE A 137 -60.18 -4.76 -11.85
CA ILE A 137 -59.13 -5.77 -11.83
C ILE A 137 -58.90 -6.18 -13.29
N SER A 138 -57.88 -5.61 -13.91
CA SER A 138 -57.33 -6.08 -15.18
C SER A 138 -56.23 -7.09 -14.89
N LEU A 139 -56.60 -8.38 -14.91
CA LEU A 139 -55.65 -9.47 -15.16
C LEU A 139 -55.05 -9.28 -16.56
N GLY A 140 -53.72 -9.24 -16.63
CA GLY A 140 -52.95 -9.44 -17.87
C GLY A 140 -52.17 -8.22 -18.33
N ASN A 141 -50.86 -8.18 -18.06
CA ASN A 141 -49.87 -8.67 -19.04
C ASN A 141 -48.45 -8.56 -18.48
N ASN A 142 -47.64 -9.52 -18.90
CA ASN A 142 -46.25 -9.74 -18.51
C ASN A 142 -45.38 -8.49 -18.71
N ASP A 143 -44.67 -8.08 -17.66
CA ASP A 143 -43.42 -7.35 -17.80
C ASP A 143 -42.37 -7.95 -16.85
N PRO A 144 -41.30 -8.61 -17.34
CA PRO A 144 -40.25 -9.18 -16.49
C PRO A 144 -39.24 -8.12 -16.06
N THR A 145 -39.50 -6.83 -16.30
CA THR A 145 -38.62 -5.75 -15.85
C THR A 145 -38.99 -5.33 -14.44
N SER A 146 -38.72 -6.21 -13.47
CA SER A 146 -38.48 -5.76 -12.10
C SER A 146 -37.38 -4.71 -12.20
N SER A 147 -37.74 -3.43 -12.10
CA SER A 147 -36.78 -2.33 -12.05
C SER A 147 -35.98 -2.54 -10.77
N SER A 148 -34.94 -3.37 -10.84
CA SER A 148 -33.97 -3.48 -9.78
C SER A 148 -33.40 -2.08 -9.65
N THR A 149 -33.76 -1.40 -8.58
CA THR A 149 -33.15 -0.13 -8.22
C THR A 149 -31.67 -0.43 -7.98
N THR A 150 -30.84 -0.30 -9.01
CA THR A 150 -29.40 -0.52 -8.89
C THR A 150 -28.81 0.66 -8.13
N PHE A 151 -27.93 0.34 -7.20
CA PHE A 151 -27.19 1.33 -6.43
C PHE A 151 -25.80 1.45 -7.04
N GLU A 152 -25.50 2.63 -7.57
CA GLU A 152 -24.24 2.92 -8.26
C GLU A 152 -23.56 4.12 -7.59
N ILE A 153 -22.25 4.03 -7.38
CA ILE A 153 -21.40 5.12 -6.89
C ILE A 153 -20.37 5.42 -7.96
N GLU A 154 -20.44 6.62 -8.53
CA GLU A 154 -19.44 7.11 -9.46
C GLU A 154 -18.29 7.80 -8.74
N LEU A 155 -17.06 7.56 -9.21
CA LEU A 155 -15.84 8.17 -8.69
C LEU A 155 -15.08 8.84 -9.86
N CYS A 156 -14.64 10.08 -9.65
CA CYS A 156 -13.71 10.77 -10.56
C CYS A 156 -12.33 10.79 -9.91
N VAL A 157 -11.40 9.97 -10.41
CA VAL A 157 -10.07 9.75 -9.81
C VAL A 157 -8.98 10.13 -10.79
N ALA A 158 -8.12 11.06 -10.39
CA ALA A 158 -6.91 11.38 -11.15
C ALA A 158 -5.88 10.24 -11.02
N LEU A 159 -5.26 9.86 -12.14
CA LEU A 159 -4.16 8.91 -12.13
C LEU A 159 -2.90 9.55 -11.54
N VAL A 160 -2.43 9.02 -10.41
CA VAL A 160 -1.17 9.45 -9.80
C VAL A 160 -0.02 8.70 -10.47
N GLN A 161 0.82 9.41 -11.22
CA GLN A 161 2.05 8.89 -11.82
C GLN A 161 3.06 10.01 -12.06
N GLY A 162 4.34 9.69 -12.06
CA GLY A 162 5.39 10.68 -12.32
C GLY A 162 6.79 10.09 -12.33
N LYS A 163 7.81 10.97 -12.37
CA LYS A 163 9.23 10.62 -12.26
C LYS A 163 9.92 11.44 -11.17
N THR A 164 10.87 10.83 -10.47
CA THR A 164 11.73 11.53 -9.49
C THR A 164 12.84 12.31 -10.20
N PRO A 165 13.57 13.20 -9.51
CA PRO A 165 14.66 13.97 -10.12
C PRO A 165 15.76 13.10 -10.74
N LEU A 166 16.05 11.91 -10.20
CA LEU A 166 16.99 10.96 -10.79
C LEU A 166 16.33 9.96 -11.77
N GLY A 167 15.12 10.25 -12.23
CA GLY A 167 14.48 9.55 -13.34
C GLY A 167 13.67 8.30 -12.96
N ARG A 168 13.49 8.00 -11.68
CA ARG A 168 12.71 6.83 -11.25
C ARG A 168 11.22 7.08 -11.42
N SER A 169 10.51 6.20 -12.11
CA SER A 169 9.06 6.29 -12.25
C SER A 169 8.35 5.87 -10.96
N TYR A 170 7.24 6.53 -10.63
CA TYR A 170 6.36 6.13 -9.54
C TYR A 170 4.90 6.18 -10.00
N GLN A 171 4.07 5.34 -9.39
CA GLN A 171 2.63 5.25 -9.65
C GLN A 171 1.88 5.10 -8.32
N GLY A 172 0.75 5.78 -8.18
CA GLY A 172 -0.12 5.64 -7.01
C GLY A 172 -0.82 4.29 -7.01
N LEU A 173 -0.73 3.57 -5.89
CA LEU A 173 -1.31 2.23 -5.72
C LEU A 173 -2.80 2.18 -6.09
N CYS A 174 -3.61 3.03 -5.47
CA CYS A 174 -5.06 2.99 -5.63
C CYS A 174 -5.51 3.48 -7.01
N SER A 175 -5.02 4.63 -7.47
CA SER A 175 -5.36 5.15 -8.80
C SER A 175 -4.87 4.24 -9.93
N GLY A 176 -3.70 3.62 -9.76
CA GLY A 176 -3.16 2.63 -10.69
C GLY A 176 -4.01 1.37 -10.75
N TYR A 177 -4.40 0.84 -9.59
CA TYR A 177 -5.32 -0.30 -9.52
C TYR A 177 -6.68 0.01 -10.18
N LEU A 178 -7.30 1.15 -9.85
CA LEU A 178 -8.58 1.55 -10.45
C LEU A 178 -8.47 1.73 -11.96
N SER A 179 -7.35 2.23 -12.48
CA SER A 179 -7.15 2.37 -13.93
C SER A 179 -7.12 1.03 -14.67
N GLN A 180 -6.57 -0.02 -14.03
CA GLN A 180 -6.51 -1.37 -14.61
C GLN A 180 -7.86 -2.09 -14.57
N LEU A 181 -8.73 -1.79 -13.61
CA LEU A 181 -10.08 -2.35 -13.55
C LEU A 181 -11.00 -1.85 -14.68
N LEU A 182 -10.66 -0.70 -15.27
CA LEU A 182 -11.40 -0.09 -16.38
C LEU A 182 -10.83 -0.48 -17.76
N SER A 183 -9.75 -1.28 -17.78
CA SER A 183 -9.06 -1.76 -18.99
C SER A 183 -9.64 -3.09 -19.46
#